data_AF-A0A369HEI7-F1
#
_entry.id   AF-A0A369HEI7-F1
#
_cell.length_a   1.000
_cell.length_b   1.000
_cell.length_c   1.000
_cell.angle_alpha   90.00
_cell.angle_beta   90.00
_cell.angle_gamma   90.00
#
_symmetry.space_group_name_H-M   'P 1'
#
loop_
_entity.id
_entity.type
_entity.pdbx_description
1 polymer ?
#
loop_
_entity_poly.entity_id
_entity_poly.type
_entity_poly.pdbx_seq_one_letter_code
_entity_poly.pdbx_strand_id
1 'polypeptide(L)'
;MKKKALVLLALAASAASSAAEPDPNFWWLDEQAFESAVISTTSHYRGEHGAGLVRWNETLAAFASWYLSNYNCVFRHSGGPFGENMAYGYPTPAVSVAAWGNEGVQYDYGHPGYSAATGHFTQLVWKATTDVGCARRWCGSQMQWLFACEYWPRGNVLGQFEQNVGAGFGVGYF
;
A
#
# COMPACT_ATOMS: atom_id res chain seq x y z
N MET A 1 5.96 -40.59 -68.47
CA MET A 1 6.18 -39.27 -67.85
C MET A 1 5.08 -38.96 -66.83
N LYS A 2 5.31 -39.17 -65.52
CA LYS A 2 4.56 -38.49 -64.43
C LYS A 2 5.48 -38.42 -63.19
N LYS A 3 5.99 -37.22 -62.87
CA LYS A 3 6.77 -36.96 -61.65
C LYS A 3 5.80 -36.81 -60.48
N LYS A 4 5.94 -37.60 -59.42
CA LYS A 4 5.23 -37.36 -58.15
C LYS A 4 6.07 -36.38 -57.32
N ALA A 5 5.56 -35.17 -57.12
CA ALA A 5 6.17 -34.19 -56.22
C ALA A 5 5.75 -34.49 -54.78
N LEU A 6 6.72 -34.65 -53.89
CA LEU A 6 6.50 -34.80 -52.45
C LEU A 6 6.48 -33.39 -51.83
N VAL A 7 5.32 -32.95 -51.36
CA VAL A 7 5.19 -31.67 -50.65
C VAL A 7 5.40 -31.95 -49.16
N LEU A 8 6.52 -31.52 -48.60
CA LEU A 8 6.73 -31.47 -47.15
C LEU A 8 6.07 -30.20 -46.59
N LEU A 9 4.97 -30.35 -45.85
CA LEU A 9 4.47 -29.28 -44.99
C LEU A 9 5.36 -29.22 -43.75
N ALA A 10 6.16 -28.15 -43.64
CA ALA A 10 6.80 -27.79 -42.38
C ALA A 10 5.74 -27.14 -41.47
N LEU A 11 5.39 -27.80 -40.37
CA LEU A 11 4.68 -27.17 -39.26
C LEU A 11 5.66 -26.24 -38.54
N ALA A 12 5.50 -24.93 -38.72
CA ALA A 12 6.18 -23.96 -37.89
C ALA A 12 5.53 -23.97 -36.49
N ALA A 13 6.24 -24.54 -35.50
CA ALA A 13 5.89 -24.35 -34.11
C ALA A 13 6.24 -22.90 -33.72
N SER A 14 5.24 -22.06 -33.47
CA SER A 14 5.47 -20.74 -32.88
C SER A 14 5.87 -20.92 -31.42
N ALA A 15 7.11 -20.62 -31.08
CA ALA A 15 7.53 -20.51 -29.68
C ALA A 15 6.80 -19.32 -29.05
N ALA A 16 5.94 -19.58 -28.07
CA ALA A 16 5.42 -18.54 -27.20
C ALA A 16 6.59 -17.99 -26.39
N SER A 17 6.87 -16.70 -26.53
CA SER A 17 7.86 -16.01 -25.70
C SER A 17 7.28 -15.88 -24.29
N SER A 18 7.87 -16.56 -23.31
CA SER A 18 7.60 -16.28 -21.90
C SER A 18 8.21 -14.92 -21.57
N ALA A 19 7.39 -13.90 -21.34
CA ALA A 19 7.88 -12.65 -20.76
C ALA A 19 8.62 -12.98 -19.47
N ALA A 20 9.83 -12.44 -19.29
CA ALA A 20 10.54 -12.57 -18.04
C ALA A 20 9.67 -11.98 -16.92
N GLU A 21 9.55 -12.70 -15.81
CA GLU A 21 8.89 -12.17 -14.61
C GLU A 21 9.55 -10.84 -14.23
N PRO A 22 8.77 -9.79 -13.89
CA PRO A 22 9.33 -8.52 -13.47
C PRO A 22 10.23 -8.73 -12.24
N ASP A 23 11.27 -7.90 -12.11
CA ASP A 23 12.14 -7.87 -10.93
C ASP A 23 11.26 -7.86 -9.66
N PRO A 24 11.48 -8.77 -8.69
CA PRO A 24 10.70 -8.77 -7.45
C PRO A 24 10.74 -7.43 -6.70
N ASN A 25 11.75 -6.59 -6.93
CA ASN A 25 11.86 -5.25 -6.37
C ASN A 25 11.29 -4.13 -7.25
N PHE A 26 10.73 -4.43 -8.43
CA PHE A 26 10.18 -3.44 -9.36
C PHE A 26 9.26 -2.45 -8.65
N TRP A 27 8.32 -2.95 -7.85
CA TRP A 27 7.34 -2.14 -7.11
C TRP A 27 7.93 -1.26 -6.00
N TRP A 28 9.17 -1.53 -5.58
CA TRP A 28 9.88 -0.72 -4.58
C TRP A 28 10.83 0.30 -5.24
N LEU A 29 11.40 -0.04 -6.39
CA LEU A 29 12.46 0.73 -7.02
C LEU A 29 11.94 1.70 -8.08
N ASP A 30 10.86 1.36 -8.78
CA ASP A 30 10.23 2.26 -9.74
C ASP A 30 9.29 3.25 -9.02
N GLU A 31 9.57 4.55 -9.13
CA GLU A 31 8.80 5.59 -8.41
C GLU A 31 7.32 5.60 -8.82
N GLN A 32 7.03 5.49 -10.11
CA GLN A 32 5.66 5.55 -10.60
C GLN A 32 4.86 4.32 -10.14
N ALA A 33 5.46 3.13 -10.19
CA ALA A 33 4.85 1.90 -9.71
C ALA A 33 4.65 1.93 -8.19
N PHE A 34 5.64 2.47 -7.44
CA PHE A 34 5.57 2.63 -5.99
C PHE A 34 4.40 3.54 -5.57
N GLU A 35 4.35 4.75 -6.12
CA GLU A 35 3.28 5.72 -5.83
C GLU A 35 1.91 5.17 -6.24
N SER A 36 1.82 4.59 -7.44
CA SER A 36 0.57 4.02 -7.95
C SER A 36 0.08 2.87 -7.07
N ALA A 37 0.98 2.00 -6.59
CA ALA A 37 0.63 0.91 -5.69
C ALA A 37 0.07 1.42 -4.35
N VAL A 38 0.70 2.45 -3.77
CA VAL A 38 0.23 3.09 -2.53
C VAL A 38 -1.13 3.75 -2.73
N ILE A 39 -1.27 4.61 -3.75
CA ILE A 39 -2.49 5.38 -3.99
C ILE A 39 -3.66 4.46 -4.33
N SER A 40 -3.48 3.49 -5.22
CA SER A 40 -4.55 2.57 -5.63
C SER A 40 -5.03 1.69 -4.49
N THR A 41 -4.10 1.10 -3.73
CA THR A 41 -4.45 0.23 -2.60
C THR A 41 -5.10 1.04 -1.47
N THR A 42 -4.57 2.22 -1.16
CA THR A 42 -5.19 3.12 -0.16
C THR A 42 -6.59 3.53 -0.59
N SER A 43 -6.78 3.89 -1.86
CA SER A 43 -8.08 4.30 -2.41
C SER A 43 -9.10 3.18 -2.38
N HIS A 44 -8.68 1.92 -2.58
CA HIS A 44 -9.54 0.76 -2.47
C HIS A 44 -10.17 0.65 -1.08
N TYR A 45 -9.36 0.56 -0.02
CA TYR A 45 -9.87 0.50 1.37
C TYR A 45 -10.67 1.75 1.75
N ARG A 46 -10.20 2.94 1.36
CA ARG A 46 -10.93 4.19 1.65
C ARG A 46 -12.32 4.20 1.02
N GLY A 47 -12.43 3.72 -0.23
CA GLY A 47 -13.71 3.59 -0.92
C GLY A 47 -14.68 2.64 -0.22
N GLU A 48 -14.19 1.50 0.27
CA GLU A 48 -15.00 0.53 1.03
C GLU A 48 -15.59 1.14 2.31
N HIS A 49 -14.85 2.05 2.95
CA HIS A 49 -15.20 2.68 4.22
C HIS A 49 -15.81 4.09 4.09
N GLY A 50 -16.17 4.51 2.88
CA GLY A 50 -16.81 5.81 2.62
C GLY A 50 -15.91 7.01 2.89
N ALA A 51 -14.59 6.83 2.80
CA ALA A 51 -13.60 7.89 2.84
C ALA A 51 -13.25 8.37 1.42
N GLY A 52 -13.00 9.67 1.27
CA GLY A 52 -12.63 10.27 -0.02
C GLY A 52 -11.24 9.84 -0.47
N LEU A 53 -10.90 10.01 -1.75
CA LEU A 53 -9.57 9.71 -2.26
C LEU A 53 -8.48 10.56 -1.58
N VAL A 54 -7.28 10.00 -1.45
CA VAL A 54 -6.08 10.74 -1.07
C VAL A 54 -5.28 11.14 -2.31
N ARG A 55 -4.45 12.17 -2.18
CA ARG A 55 -3.50 12.62 -3.19
C ARG A 55 -2.08 12.38 -2.69
N TRP A 56 -1.18 12.08 -3.62
CA TRP A 56 0.24 12.04 -3.32
C TRP A 56 0.74 13.44 -2.94
N ASN A 57 1.55 13.52 -1.90
CA ASN A 57 2.09 14.76 -1.38
C ASN A 57 3.60 14.67 -1.17
N GLU A 58 4.34 15.44 -1.97
CA GLU A 58 5.81 15.43 -1.96
C GLU A 58 6.42 15.87 -0.63
N THR A 59 5.77 16.77 0.11
CA THR A 59 6.25 17.21 1.42
C THR A 59 6.21 16.06 2.42
N LEU A 60 5.13 15.26 2.40
CA LEU A 60 4.96 14.09 3.23
C LEU A 60 5.97 12.99 2.86
N ALA A 61 6.14 12.72 1.56
CA ALA A 61 7.11 11.74 1.07
C ALA A 61 8.56 12.14 1.41
N ALA A 62 8.89 13.43 1.30
CA ALA A 62 10.19 13.96 1.69
C ALA A 62 10.46 13.80 3.19
N PHE A 63 9.45 14.04 4.05
CA PHE A 63 9.58 13.81 5.49
C PHE A 63 9.79 12.33 5.80
N ALA A 64 8.99 11.43 5.21
CA ALA A 64 9.15 9.99 5.38
C ALA A 64 10.56 9.53 4.97
N SER A 65 11.05 10.03 3.82
CA SER A 65 12.39 9.70 3.29
C SER A 65 13.49 10.21 4.21
N TRP A 66 13.39 11.45 4.68
CA TRP A 66 14.30 12.01 5.66
C TRP A 66 14.33 11.16 6.94
N TYR A 67 13.16 10.78 7.46
CA TYR A 67 13.07 10.00 8.68
C TYR A 67 13.73 8.63 8.53
N LEU A 68 13.34 7.86 7.50
CA LEU A 68 13.92 6.55 7.23
C LEU A 68 15.43 6.63 6.99
N SER A 69 15.92 7.72 6.41
CA SER A 69 17.35 7.96 6.15
C SER A 69 18.17 8.22 7.42
N ASN A 70 17.61 8.90 8.42
CA ASN A 70 18.33 9.33 9.62
C ASN A 70 18.29 8.33 10.78
N TYR A 71 17.30 7.45 10.83
CA TYR A 71 17.11 6.50 11.94
C TYR A 71 17.46 5.05 11.60
N ASN A 72 18.19 4.84 10.49
CA ASN A 72 18.89 3.63 10.05
C ASN A 72 18.23 2.30 10.46
N CYS A 73 17.18 1.90 9.74
CA CYS A 73 16.58 0.56 9.84
C CYS A 73 16.10 0.17 11.24
N VAL A 74 15.58 1.15 11.98
CA VAL A 74 14.88 0.95 13.25
C VAL A 74 13.38 1.09 13.03
N PHE A 75 12.63 0.06 13.42
CA PHE A 75 11.16 0.08 13.35
C PHE A 75 10.58 0.87 14.53
N ARG A 76 10.50 2.18 14.37
CA ARG A 76 9.98 3.12 15.38
C ARG A 76 9.33 4.31 14.69
N HIS A 77 8.20 4.76 15.22
CA HIS A 77 7.51 5.97 14.77
C HIS A 77 8.36 7.24 14.91
N SER A 78 8.20 8.18 13.97
CA SER A 78 8.97 9.44 13.94
C SER A 78 8.61 10.42 15.04
N GLY A 79 7.38 10.34 15.56
CA GLY A 79 6.83 11.36 16.46
C GLY A 79 6.60 12.71 15.76
N GLY A 80 6.63 12.73 14.42
CA GLY A 80 6.38 13.91 13.61
C GLY A 80 4.94 14.46 13.71
N PRO A 81 4.67 15.60 13.06
CA PRO A 81 3.37 16.27 13.14
C PRO A 81 2.27 15.57 12.32
N PHE A 82 2.64 14.66 11.42
CA PHE A 82 1.73 13.97 10.51
C PHE A 82 1.13 12.71 11.16
N GLY A 83 0.13 12.12 10.49
CA GLY A 83 -0.24 10.73 10.78
C GLY A 83 0.82 9.81 10.19
N GLU A 84 1.04 8.63 10.76
CA GLU A 84 2.13 7.75 10.31
C GLU A 84 1.73 6.27 10.40
N ASN A 85 1.95 5.53 9.32
CA ASN A 85 1.93 4.08 9.30
C ASN A 85 3.31 3.56 8.90
N MET A 86 3.76 2.47 9.53
CA MET A 86 5.03 1.82 9.20
C MET A 86 4.84 0.32 8.99
N ALA A 87 5.65 -0.27 8.12
CA ALA A 87 5.70 -1.70 7.87
C ALA A 87 7.13 -2.12 7.49
N TYR A 88 7.44 -3.40 7.64
CA TYR A 88 8.67 -3.97 7.09
C TYR A 88 8.45 -5.42 6.66
N GLY A 89 9.32 -5.95 5.79
CA GLY A 89 9.32 -7.37 5.43
C GLY A 89 8.24 -7.81 4.42
N TYR A 90 7.43 -6.87 3.92
CA TYR A 90 6.42 -7.19 2.91
C TYR A 90 7.00 -7.19 1.49
N PRO A 91 6.46 -8.01 0.57
CA PRO A 91 7.02 -8.17 -0.77
C PRO A 91 6.78 -6.95 -1.67
N THR A 92 5.72 -6.17 -1.47
CA THR A 92 5.41 -4.97 -2.25
C THR A 92 4.75 -3.88 -1.38
N PRO A 93 4.75 -2.61 -1.82
CA PRO A 93 4.05 -1.53 -1.11
C PRO A 93 2.54 -1.81 -1.01
N ALA A 94 1.94 -2.37 -2.05
CA ALA A 94 0.52 -2.74 -2.05
C ALA A 94 0.20 -3.78 -0.96
N VAL A 95 1.05 -4.80 -0.77
CA VAL A 95 0.84 -5.78 0.30
C VAL A 95 1.02 -5.15 1.68
N SER A 96 1.97 -4.23 1.86
CA SER A 96 2.10 -3.47 3.11
C SER A 96 0.84 -2.67 3.45
N VAL A 97 0.30 -1.93 2.47
CA VAL A 97 -0.92 -1.13 2.65
C VAL A 97 -2.13 -2.04 2.90
N ALA A 98 -2.22 -3.18 2.22
CA ALA A 98 -3.26 -4.16 2.45
C ALA A 98 -3.19 -4.77 3.86
N ALA A 99 -1.98 -5.02 4.38
CA ALA A 99 -1.82 -5.48 5.75
C ALA A 99 -2.38 -4.47 6.77
N TRP A 100 -2.14 -3.18 6.57
CA TRP A 100 -2.76 -2.12 7.38
C TRP A 100 -4.28 -2.09 7.23
N GLY A 101 -4.79 -2.13 5.99
CA GLY A 101 -6.24 -2.10 5.73
C GLY A 101 -6.98 -3.30 6.33
N ASN A 102 -6.37 -4.49 6.29
CA ASN A 102 -6.93 -5.72 6.81
C ASN A 102 -7.07 -5.73 8.34
N GLU A 103 -6.45 -4.81 9.08
CA GLU A 103 -6.75 -4.62 10.51
C GLU A 103 -8.22 -4.24 10.75
N GLY A 104 -8.92 -3.70 9.74
CA GLY A 104 -10.33 -3.34 9.81
C GLY A 104 -11.27 -4.50 10.20
N VAL A 105 -10.84 -5.76 10.01
CA VAL A 105 -11.60 -6.94 10.47
C VAL A 105 -11.67 -7.05 11.99
N GLN A 106 -10.77 -6.38 12.71
CA GLN A 106 -10.71 -6.35 14.17
C GLN A 106 -11.32 -5.08 14.78
N TYR A 107 -11.75 -4.13 13.95
CA TYR A 107 -12.24 -2.84 14.43
C TYR A 107 -13.67 -2.93 14.95
N ASP A 108 -13.88 -2.55 16.22
CA ASP A 108 -15.21 -2.45 16.83
C ASP A 108 -15.87 -1.12 16.46
N TYR A 109 -16.71 -1.15 15.44
CA TYR A 109 -17.49 0.00 15.00
C TYR A 109 -18.58 0.42 16.00
N GLY A 110 -18.96 -0.44 16.95
CA GLY A 110 -19.89 -0.12 18.03
C GLY A 110 -19.24 0.66 19.18
N HIS A 111 -17.92 0.51 19.34
CA HIS A 111 -17.11 1.26 20.31
C HIS A 111 -15.91 1.91 19.61
N PRO A 112 -16.15 2.92 18.74
CA PRO A 112 -15.12 3.51 17.92
C PRO A 112 -14.02 4.16 18.77
N GLY A 113 -12.76 3.84 18.46
CA GLY A 113 -11.63 4.33 19.23
C GLY A 113 -10.29 3.79 18.75
N TYR A 114 -9.23 4.22 19.44
CA TYR A 114 -7.89 3.73 19.16
C TYR A 114 -7.65 2.36 19.79
N SER A 115 -7.03 1.46 19.03
CA SER A 115 -6.37 0.29 19.56
C SER A 115 -5.04 0.08 18.83
N ALA A 116 -4.06 -0.56 19.48
CA ALA A 116 -2.81 -0.90 18.82
C ALA A 116 -2.99 -1.91 17.68
N ALA A 117 -4.08 -2.68 17.67
CA ALA A 117 -4.38 -3.70 16.67
C ALA A 117 -5.05 -3.14 15.40
N THR A 118 -5.58 -1.91 15.47
CA THR A 118 -6.39 -1.30 14.38
C THR A 118 -5.90 0.09 13.99
N GLY A 119 -4.82 0.57 14.60
CA GLY A 119 -4.32 1.92 14.43
C GLY A 119 -3.89 2.24 13.00
N HIS A 120 -3.35 1.24 12.26
CA HIS A 120 -2.96 1.47 10.88
C HIS A 120 -4.19 1.55 9.98
N PHE A 121 -5.17 0.67 10.18
CA PHE A 121 -6.45 0.72 9.48
C PHE A 121 -7.14 2.07 9.68
N THR A 122 -7.31 2.50 10.93
CA THR A 122 -8.04 3.75 11.22
C THR A 122 -7.35 4.98 10.65
N GLN A 123 -6.01 5.01 10.58
CA GLN A 123 -5.28 6.06 9.88
C GLN A 123 -5.51 5.98 8.36
N LEU A 124 -5.45 4.79 7.76
CA LEU A 124 -5.61 4.58 6.33
C LEU A 124 -6.98 5.06 5.84
N VAL A 125 -8.05 4.72 6.57
CA VAL A 125 -9.43 5.05 6.20
C VAL A 125 -9.97 6.34 6.83
N TRP A 126 -9.10 7.13 7.48
CA TRP A 126 -9.51 8.37 8.14
C TRP A 126 -10.12 9.36 7.14
N LYS A 127 -11.42 9.63 7.24
CA LYS A 127 -12.15 10.46 6.25
C LYS A 127 -11.58 11.86 6.06
N ALA A 128 -11.13 12.51 7.13
CA ALA A 128 -10.57 13.86 7.05
C ALA A 128 -9.17 13.92 6.43
N THR A 129 -8.44 12.80 6.34
CA THR A 129 -7.12 12.76 5.68
C THR A 129 -7.30 12.90 4.16
N THR A 130 -6.53 13.79 3.53
CA THR A 130 -6.62 14.11 2.09
C THR A 130 -5.32 13.84 1.35
N ASP A 131 -4.20 13.76 2.07
CA ASP A 131 -2.86 13.68 1.52
C ASP A 131 -2.11 12.51 2.14
N VAL A 132 -1.32 11.83 1.31
CA VAL A 132 -0.39 10.78 1.73
C VAL A 132 0.92 10.95 1.00
N GLY A 133 2.04 10.69 1.66
CA GLY A 133 3.34 10.58 1.02
C GLY A 133 4.19 9.57 1.76
N CYS A 134 4.88 8.72 1.02
CA CYS A 134 5.55 7.56 1.60
C CYS A 134 7.00 7.44 1.14
N ALA A 135 7.79 6.72 1.93
CA ALA A 135 9.16 6.36 1.58
C ALA A 135 9.45 4.91 1.96
N ARG A 136 10.52 4.40 1.37
CA ARG A 136 11.02 3.05 1.59
C ARG A 136 12.53 3.06 1.74
N ARG A 137 13.07 2.13 2.53
CA ARG A 137 14.49 1.93 2.72
C ARG A 137 14.81 0.44 2.78
N TRP A 138 15.78 -0.01 2.00
CA TRP A 138 16.30 -1.37 2.13
C TRP A 138 17.15 -1.52 3.40
N CYS A 139 16.83 -2.51 4.22
CA CYS A 139 17.41 -2.76 5.54
C CYS A 139 18.08 -4.13 5.66
N GLY A 140 18.54 -4.69 4.53
CA GLY A 140 19.23 -5.98 4.49
C GLY A 140 18.27 -7.18 4.57
N SER A 141 18.82 -8.39 4.54
CA SER A 141 18.01 -9.62 4.42
C SER A 141 17.10 -9.91 5.61
N GLN A 142 17.42 -9.41 6.81
CA GLN A 142 16.64 -9.68 8.02
C GLN A 142 15.36 -8.84 8.12
N MET A 143 15.44 -7.55 7.79
CA MET A 143 14.29 -6.63 7.84
C MET A 143 13.68 -6.36 6.45
N GLN A 144 14.45 -6.56 5.38
CA GLN A 144 14.09 -6.26 4.00
C GLN A 144 13.71 -4.78 3.82
N TRP A 145 12.64 -4.49 3.08
CA TRP A 145 12.15 -3.13 2.91
C TRP A 145 11.48 -2.63 4.19
N LEU A 146 11.98 -1.53 4.75
CA LEU A 146 11.29 -0.69 5.73
C LEU A 146 10.49 0.37 4.98
N PHE A 147 9.21 0.51 5.29
CA PHE A 147 8.25 1.34 4.56
C PHE A 147 7.49 2.22 5.56
N ALA A 148 7.37 3.51 5.26
CA ALA A 148 6.62 4.46 6.07
C ALA A 148 5.77 5.37 5.18
N CYS A 149 4.55 5.63 5.60
CA CYS A 149 3.63 6.58 4.99
C CYS A 149 3.22 7.65 6.00
N GLU A 150 3.26 8.89 5.57
CA GLU A 150 2.82 10.06 6.32
C GLU A 150 1.48 10.55 5.76
N TYR A 151 0.61 11.05 6.64
CA TYR A 151 -0.77 11.40 6.33
C TYR A 151 -1.13 12.80 6.81
N TRP A 152 -1.84 13.56 5.98
CA TRP A 152 -2.33 14.88 6.34
C TRP A 152 -3.77 15.16 5.88
N PRO A 153 -4.60 15.82 6.72
CA PRO A 153 -4.49 15.91 8.18
C PRO A 153 -4.29 14.54 8.84
N ARG A 154 -3.66 14.51 10.03
CA ARG A 154 -3.40 13.25 10.73
C ARG A 154 -4.69 12.57 11.17
N GLY A 155 -4.68 11.25 11.16
CA GLY A 155 -5.75 10.42 11.71
C GLY A 155 -5.53 10.10 13.18
N ASN A 156 -6.34 9.16 13.69
CA ASN A 156 -6.25 8.63 15.05
C ASN A 156 -6.33 9.70 16.16
N VAL A 157 -7.06 10.78 15.90
CA VAL A 157 -7.30 11.82 16.90
C VAL A 157 -8.36 11.33 17.89
N LEU A 158 -8.00 11.28 19.18
CA LEU A 158 -8.91 10.84 20.24
C LEU A 158 -10.21 11.67 20.23
N GLY A 159 -11.34 10.97 20.35
CA GLY A 159 -12.67 11.57 20.27
C GLY A 159 -13.15 11.89 18.85
N GLN A 160 -12.42 11.48 17.80
CA GLN A 160 -12.81 11.75 16.41
C GLN A 160 -13.03 10.50 15.53
N PHE A 161 -13.06 9.31 16.12
CA PHE A 161 -13.12 8.06 15.38
C PHE A 161 -14.47 7.84 14.71
N GLU A 162 -15.58 8.09 15.41
CA GLU A 162 -16.94 7.83 14.91
C GLU A 162 -17.23 8.57 13.60
N GLN A 163 -16.84 9.83 13.49
CA GLN A 163 -17.02 10.63 12.28
C GLN A 163 -16.00 10.31 11.17
N ASN A 164 -14.87 9.68 11.48
CA ASN A 164 -13.76 9.47 10.53
C ASN A 164 -13.57 8.03 10.07
N VAL A 165 -14.11 7.03 10.75
CA VAL A 165 -13.93 5.61 10.43
C VAL A 165 -15.32 5.00 10.15
N GLY A 166 -15.66 4.84 8.87
CA GLY A 166 -16.95 4.28 8.47
C GLY A 166 -16.96 2.75 8.52
N ALA A 167 -18.08 2.14 8.91
CA ALA A 167 -18.28 0.68 8.86
C ALA A 167 -18.18 0.10 7.44
N GLY A 168 -18.43 0.93 6.43
CA GLY A 168 -18.35 0.58 5.01
C GLY A 168 -19.68 0.18 4.40
N PHE A 169 -19.72 0.16 3.06
CA PHE A 169 -20.95 -0.09 2.29
C PHE A 169 -21.27 -1.59 2.24
N GLY A 170 -21.77 -2.14 3.35
CA GLY A 170 -22.14 -3.56 3.44
C GLY A 170 -22.42 -4.06 4.85
N VAL A 171 -21.95 -3.34 5.87
CA VAL A 171 -22.27 -3.62 7.26
C VAL A 171 -23.49 -2.79 7.64
N GLY A 172 -24.63 -3.17 7.05
CA GLY A 172 -25.91 -2.71 7.54
C GLY A 172 -26.10 -3.24 8.96
N TYR A 173 -26.09 -2.36 9.95
CA TYR A 173 -26.74 -2.64 11.22
C TYR A 173 -28.25 -2.74 10.92
N PHE A 174 -28.72 -3.96 10.68
CA PHE A 174 -30.12 -4.32 10.84
C PHE A 174 -30.35 -4.80 12.27
#